data_AF-A0A9N8H2F8-F1
#
_entry.id   AF-A0A9N8H2F8-F1
#
_cell.length_a   1.000
_cell.length_b   1.000
_cell.length_c   1.000
_cell.angle_alpha   90.00
_cell.angle_beta   90.00
_cell.angle_gamma   90.00
#
_symmetry.space_group_name_H-M   'P 1'
#
loop_
_entity.id
_entity.type
_entity.pdbx_description
1 polymer ?
#
loop_
_entity_poly.entity_id
_entity_poly.type
_entity_poly.pdbx_seq_one_letter_code
_entity_poly.pdbx_strand_id
1 'polypeptide(L)'
;MLLVWKKLALLLLVALEARSFSVSQQRNRVGIRQWQSLLLMSSRSAASQERRDEEKRRKQRKSDVVIGKTSALRDASDLALNPKATEEEWMRQASREDQKVFSLTEEGMESLKMLDLEDASAAFDEVFKLRPNAYLWQAGIVKFYLDELESAANIFANSAAIYESKFGCRASEERIWRHACELKMAHLAKKNKKGRITREDLDQVRQQLQPIPEHEEDPDSLFAETRKVVRIAGDLFESSVDNDAGGEILSRAKLRSIGGNFDDLPRFDIKMWKLNAWYYLGLHYETLGEENESKECMKMAIRNAPNTAGNGDNIVHVLPLLHMSERDWFDDDDMDVDPLELLKPSNDNTPFHESAETAATEAKKSTNSKKVVDADPLFSDSVRKSIAKMTLPEIQRALQVRGASSIGYKTELQDRLFESLMNDSGLAP
;
A
#
# COMPACT_ATOMS: atom_id res chain seq x y z
N MET A 1 59.64 37.04 9.75
CA MET A 1 59.65 38.36 9.06
C MET A 1 59.58 38.28 7.54
N LEU A 2 60.25 37.34 6.84
CA LEU A 2 60.15 37.24 5.37
C LEU A 2 58.76 36.80 4.83
N LEU A 3 57.95 36.09 5.63
CA LEU A 3 56.60 35.65 5.22
C LEU A 3 55.54 36.77 5.32
N VAL A 4 55.76 37.77 6.17
CA VAL A 4 54.84 38.92 6.35
C VAL A 4 54.98 39.90 5.19
N TRP A 5 56.20 40.10 4.70
CA TRP A 5 56.47 40.96 3.53
C TRP A 5 55.93 40.37 2.22
N LYS A 6 55.94 39.04 2.05
CA LYS A 6 55.33 38.40 0.87
C LYS A 6 53.80 38.49 0.85
N LYS A 7 53.12 38.48 2.00
CA LYS A 7 51.66 38.70 2.08
C LYS A 7 51.27 40.16 1.89
N LEU A 8 52.10 41.11 2.35
CA LEU A 8 51.87 42.55 2.12
C LEU A 8 52.10 42.95 0.65
N ALA A 9 53.08 42.35 -0.04
CA ALA A 9 53.30 42.59 -1.48
C ALA A 9 52.15 42.04 -2.35
N LEU A 10 51.55 40.91 -1.97
CA LEU A 10 50.41 40.32 -2.69
C LEU A 10 49.12 41.14 -2.49
N LEU A 11 48.90 41.71 -1.31
CA LEU A 11 47.76 42.58 -1.02
C LEU A 11 47.89 43.98 -1.67
N LEU A 12 49.11 44.50 -1.83
CA LEU A 12 49.37 45.76 -2.55
C LEU A 12 49.20 45.62 -4.06
N LEU A 13 49.48 44.45 -4.64
CA LEU A 13 49.24 44.19 -6.08
C LEU A 13 47.74 44.07 -6.40
N VAL A 14 46.95 43.44 -5.53
CA VAL A 14 45.49 43.32 -5.71
C VAL A 14 44.77 44.67 -5.48
N ALA A 15 45.32 45.57 -4.66
CA ALA A 15 44.74 46.89 -4.40
C ALA A 15 45.05 47.94 -5.50
N LEU A 16 46.08 47.72 -6.33
CA LEU A 16 46.46 48.64 -7.41
C LEU A 16 45.75 48.36 -8.74
N GLU A 17 45.26 47.15 -8.99
CA GLU A 17 44.43 46.84 -10.17
C GLU A 17 42.95 47.25 -10.00
N ALA A 18 42.46 47.41 -8.77
CA ALA A 18 41.07 47.76 -8.50
C ALA A 18 40.75 49.27 -8.54
N ARG A 19 41.75 50.14 -8.77
CA ARG A 19 41.58 51.62 -8.74
C ARG A 19 41.71 52.34 -10.07
N SER A 20 41.94 51.63 -11.17
CA SER A 20 42.14 52.24 -12.50
C SER A 20 40.92 52.16 -13.43
N PHE A 21 39.78 51.64 -12.96
CA PHE A 21 38.60 51.43 -13.84
C PHE A 21 37.30 52.04 -13.32
N SER A 22 37.40 53.08 -12.50
CA SER A 22 36.24 53.91 -12.18
C SER A 22 36.67 55.38 -12.18
N VAL A 23 35.94 56.18 -12.94
CA VAL A 23 36.00 57.65 -13.01
C VAL A 23 36.97 58.25 -14.05
N SER A 24 36.69 57.98 -15.33
CA SER A 24 36.65 59.03 -16.36
C SER A 24 35.65 58.63 -17.44
N GLN A 25 34.34 58.74 -17.17
CA GLN A 25 33.57 59.89 -17.63
C GLN A 25 34.04 60.41 -18.99
N GLN A 26 33.26 60.10 -20.03
CA GLN A 26 32.28 61.06 -20.54
C GLN A 26 32.94 62.32 -21.10
N ARG A 27 33.44 62.21 -22.34
CA ARG A 27 33.31 63.23 -23.40
C ARG A 27 34.09 62.75 -24.62
N ASN A 28 33.41 61.97 -25.46
CA ASN A 28 33.54 61.95 -26.93
C ASN A 28 32.72 60.76 -27.45
N ARG A 29 31.43 60.97 -27.68
CA ARG A 29 30.84 61.53 -28.91
C ARG A 29 30.67 60.46 -30.00
N VAL A 30 29.46 59.88 -29.99
CA VAL A 30 28.58 59.73 -31.16
C VAL A 30 29.31 59.30 -32.44
N GLY A 31 29.50 57.99 -32.61
CA GLY A 31 30.04 57.45 -33.86
C GLY A 31 30.34 55.94 -33.89
N ILE A 32 30.22 55.23 -32.77
CA ILE A 32 30.57 53.80 -32.70
C ILE A 32 29.53 53.02 -31.89
N ARG A 33 28.24 53.19 -32.20
CA ARG A 33 27.17 52.37 -31.60
C ARG A 33 26.49 51.40 -32.57
N GLN A 34 26.87 51.43 -33.85
CA GLN A 34 26.29 50.51 -34.85
C GLN A 34 27.19 49.31 -35.20
N TRP A 35 28.47 49.30 -34.81
CA TRP A 35 29.41 48.22 -35.17
C TRP A 35 29.76 47.25 -34.04
N GLN A 36 29.52 47.57 -32.77
CA GLN A 36 29.78 46.64 -31.65
C GLN A 36 28.62 45.68 -31.35
N SER A 37 27.40 45.94 -31.85
CA SER A 37 26.29 44.97 -31.80
C SER A 37 26.49 43.78 -32.74
N LEU A 38 27.38 43.91 -33.73
CA LEU A 38 27.65 42.88 -34.75
C LEU A 38 28.88 42.01 -34.43
N LEU A 39 29.72 42.42 -33.47
CA LEU A 39 30.97 41.74 -33.13
C LEU A 39 31.00 41.09 -31.74
N LEU A 40 29.93 41.19 -30.97
CA LEU A 40 29.68 40.43 -29.73
C LEU A 40 28.62 39.34 -29.92
N MET A 41 28.47 38.81 -31.14
CA MET A 41 28.04 37.42 -31.30
C MET A 41 29.21 36.53 -30.85
N SER A 42 29.49 36.52 -29.54
CA SER A 42 30.36 35.52 -28.94
C SER A 42 29.89 34.18 -29.44
N SER A 43 30.79 33.40 -30.04
CA SER A 43 30.55 32.00 -30.38
C SER A 43 30.02 31.30 -29.15
N ARG A 44 28.69 31.20 -29.06
CA ARG A 44 28.05 30.44 -28.00
C ARG A 44 28.55 29.03 -28.20
N SER A 45 29.14 28.45 -27.15
CA SER A 45 29.55 27.05 -27.20
C SER A 45 28.35 26.23 -27.66
N ALA A 46 28.59 25.23 -28.52
CA ALA A 46 27.55 24.38 -29.09
C ALA A 46 26.59 23.85 -28.00
N ALA A 47 27.13 23.54 -26.80
CA ALA A 47 26.36 23.09 -25.66
C ALA A 47 25.36 24.16 -25.11
N SER A 48 25.73 25.45 -25.12
CA SER A 48 24.81 26.51 -24.69
C SER A 48 23.73 26.81 -25.73
N GLN A 49 24.03 26.60 -27.00
CA GLN A 49 23.06 26.74 -28.08
C GLN A 49 22.07 25.56 -28.03
N GLU A 50 22.57 24.34 -27.86
CA GLU A 50 21.77 23.12 -27.74
C GLU A 50 20.84 23.14 -26.52
N ARG A 51 21.30 23.65 -25.36
CA ARG A 51 20.42 23.82 -24.18
C ARG A 51 19.27 24.78 -24.44
N ARG A 52 19.50 25.88 -25.17
CA ARG A 52 18.43 26.85 -25.50
C ARG A 52 17.49 26.32 -26.57
N ASP A 53 18.02 25.61 -27.55
CA ASP A 53 17.21 24.98 -28.60
C ASP A 53 16.36 23.84 -28.01
N GLU A 54 16.90 23.08 -27.05
CA GLU A 54 16.12 22.11 -26.28
C GLU A 54 15.08 22.79 -25.37
N GLU A 55 15.40 23.90 -24.72
CA GLU A 55 14.43 24.64 -23.91
C GLU A 55 13.32 25.27 -24.76
N LYS A 56 13.64 25.75 -25.98
CA LYS A 56 12.64 26.16 -26.99
C LYS A 56 11.78 24.98 -27.43
N ARG A 57 12.38 23.82 -27.72
CA ARG A 57 11.64 22.58 -28.05
C ARG A 57 10.74 22.14 -26.89
N ARG A 58 11.17 22.30 -25.63
CA ARG A 58 10.34 22.02 -24.44
C ARG A 58 9.18 23.01 -24.30
N LYS A 59 9.41 24.31 -24.52
CA LYS A 59 8.35 25.34 -24.48
C LYS A 59 7.33 25.18 -25.61
N GLN A 60 7.77 24.81 -26.80
CA GLN A 60 6.88 24.46 -27.92
C GLN A 60 6.09 23.18 -27.66
N ARG A 61 6.73 22.14 -27.10
CA ARG A 61 6.03 20.92 -26.67
C ARG A 61 5.02 21.20 -25.54
N LYS A 62 5.30 22.17 -24.66
CA LYS A 62 4.39 22.54 -23.56
C LYS A 62 3.06 23.16 -24.03
N SER A 63 2.99 23.73 -25.23
CA SER A 63 1.75 24.25 -25.81
C SER A 63 1.01 23.25 -26.71
N ASP A 64 1.70 22.22 -27.21
CA ASP A 64 1.13 21.21 -28.12
C ASP A 64 0.75 19.89 -27.43
N VAL A 65 1.35 19.59 -26.28
CA VAL A 65 1.00 18.40 -25.50
C VAL A 65 -0.23 18.70 -24.67
N VAL A 66 -1.40 18.66 -25.32
CA VAL A 66 -2.64 18.37 -24.63
C VAL A 66 -2.55 16.90 -24.22
N ILE A 67 -2.34 16.64 -22.94
CA ILE A 67 -2.46 15.30 -22.37
C ILE A 67 -3.85 14.77 -22.76
N GLY A 68 -3.89 13.77 -23.66
CA GLY A 68 -5.13 13.25 -24.24
C GLY A 68 -5.29 13.41 -25.76
N LYS A 69 -4.37 14.08 -26.48
CA LYS A 69 -4.28 14.00 -27.94
C LYS A 69 -3.11 13.11 -28.32
N THR A 70 -3.40 11.84 -28.49
CA THR A 70 -2.48 10.81 -28.95
C THR A 70 -2.19 10.99 -30.46
N SER A 71 -0.98 10.57 -30.82
CA SER A 71 -0.22 10.79 -32.06
C SER A 71 0.32 12.22 -32.32
N ALA A 72 1.65 12.35 -32.23
CA ALA A 72 2.42 13.55 -32.55
C ALA A 72 2.43 13.91 -34.06
N LEU A 73 1.66 13.19 -34.87
CA LEU A 73 1.54 13.40 -36.30
C LEU A 73 0.19 14.05 -36.59
N ARG A 74 0.24 15.25 -37.16
CA ARG A 74 -0.94 15.95 -37.67
C ARG A 74 -1.65 15.01 -38.65
N ASP A 75 -2.90 14.67 -38.37
CA ASP A 75 -3.78 13.78 -39.14
C ASP A 75 -3.57 12.26 -38.99
N ALA A 76 -2.73 11.80 -38.05
CA ALA A 76 -2.77 10.40 -37.66
C ALA A 76 -4.00 10.13 -36.78
N SER A 77 -4.87 9.22 -37.22
CA SER A 77 -5.88 8.65 -36.32
C SER A 77 -5.16 7.64 -35.42
N ASP A 78 -5.28 7.79 -34.11
CA ASP A 78 -4.84 6.74 -33.19
C ASP A 78 -5.50 5.43 -33.61
N LEU A 79 -4.68 4.41 -33.84
CA LEU A 79 -5.20 3.07 -34.04
C LEU A 79 -5.99 2.72 -32.79
N ALA A 80 -7.27 2.40 -32.95
CA ALA A 80 -8.08 1.93 -31.84
C ALA A 80 -7.38 0.69 -31.25
N LEU A 81 -6.78 0.84 -30.07
CA LEU A 81 -6.20 -0.26 -29.33
C LEU A 81 -7.35 -1.21 -29.01
N ASN A 82 -7.35 -2.38 -29.64
CA ASN A 82 -8.24 -3.48 -29.31
C ASN A 82 -7.41 -4.51 -28.54
N PRO A 83 -7.50 -4.55 -27.19
CA PRO A 83 -6.72 -5.46 -26.36
C PRO A 83 -6.93 -6.92 -26.77
N LYS A 84 -8.19 -7.32 -27.01
CA LYS A 84 -8.53 -8.69 -27.43
C LYS A 84 -7.85 -9.08 -28.73
N ALA A 85 -7.92 -8.21 -29.75
CA ALA A 85 -7.24 -8.49 -31.02
C ALA A 85 -5.71 -8.55 -30.87
N THR A 86 -5.15 -7.75 -29.95
CA THR A 86 -3.70 -7.73 -29.67
C THR A 86 -3.28 -9.01 -28.94
N GLU A 87 -4.05 -9.46 -27.96
CA GLU A 87 -3.85 -10.72 -27.23
C GLU A 87 -3.98 -11.93 -28.17
N GLU A 88 -4.99 -11.95 -29.04
CA GLU A 88 -5.17 -13.00 -30.04
C GLU A 88 -4.01 -13.07 -31.05
N GLU A 89 -3.50 -11.91 -31.50
CA GLU A 89 -2.33 -11.86 -32.38
C GLU A 89 -1.06 -12.30 -31.66
N TRP A 90 -0.88 -11.88 -30.41
CA TRP A 90 0.22 -12.33 -29.58
C TRP A 90 0.18 -13.85 -29.39
N MET A 91 -0.99 -14.42 -29.07
CA MET A 91 -1.18 -15.87 -28.93
C MET A 91 -0.88 -16.62 -30.22
N ARG A 92 -1.21 -16.06 -31.39
CA ARG A 92 -0.84 -16.64 -32.69
C ARG A 92 0.66 -16.70 -32.92
N GLN A 93 1.41 -15.71 -32.43
CA GLN A 93 2.86 -15.62 -32.58
C GLN A 93 3.64 -16.32 -31.47
N ALA A 94 3.01 -16.54 -30.31
CA ALA A 94 3.61 -17.15 -29.14
C ALA A 94 4.07 -18.60 -29.42
N SER A 95 5.10 -19.05 -28.69
CA SER A 95 5.55 -20.43 -28.79
C SER A 95 4.46 -21.39 -28.29
N ARG A 96 4.51 -22.67 -28.68
CA ARG A 96 3.56 -23.68 -28.16
C ARG A 96 3.62 -23.81 -26.64
N GLU A 97 4.79 -23.60 -26.06
CA GLU A 97 4.99 -23.62 -24.61
C GLU A 97 4.32 -22.40 -23.96
N ASP A 98 4.50 -21.20 -24.51
CA ASP A 98 3.83 -19.98 -24.04
C ASP A 98 2.31 -20.09 -24.14
N GLN A 99 1.79 -20.61 -25.25
CA GLN A 99 0.36 -20.85 -25.44
C GLN A 99 -0.19 -21.81 -24.38
N LYS A 100 0.56 -22.86 -24.04
CA LYS A 100 0.19 -23.84 -23.02
C LYS A 100 0.24 -23.23 -21.60
N VAL A 101 1.27 -22.43 -21.30
CA VAL A 101 1.35 -21.69 -20.03
C VAL A 101 0.15 -20.75 -19.88
N PHE A 102 -0.20 -20.01 -20.94
CA PHE A 102 -1.37 -19.13 -20.94
C PHE A 102 -2.65 -19.91 -20.71
N SER A 103 -2.89 -21.01 -21.45
CA SER A 103 -4.12 -21.79 -21.30
C SER A 103 -4.28 -22.39 -19.90
N LEU A 104 -3.20 -22.94 -19.32
CA LEU A 104 -3.22 -23.48 -17.96
C LEU A 104 -3.40 -22.38 -16.90
N THR A 105 -2.87 -21.19 -17.15
CA THR A 105 -3.08 -20.05 -16.23
C THR A 105 -4.54 -19.62 -16.25
N GLU A 106 -5.17 -19.50 -17.42
CA GLU A 106 -6.59 -19.18 -17.55
C GLU A 106 -7.47 -20.27 -16.93
N GLU A 107 -7.15 -21.55 -17.15
CA GLU A 107 -7.84 -22.69 -16.54
C GLU A 107 -7.77 -22.62 -15.00
N GLY A 108 -6.57 -22.44 -14.43
CA GLY A 108 -6.42 -22.34 -12.99
C GLY A 108 -7.09 -21.11 -12.38
N MET A 109 -7.12 -19.98 -13.11
CA MET A 109 -7.84 -18.78 -12.68
C MET A 109 -9.36 -18.97 -12.72
N GLU A 110 -9.88 -19.68 -13.73
CA GLU A 110 -11.30 -19.99 -13.83
C GLU A 110 -11.73 -20.97 -12.72
N SER A 111 -10.97 -22.04 -12.50
CA SER A 111 -11.21 -22.97 -11.37
C SER A 111 -11.20 -22.24 -10.03
N LEU A 112 -10.24 -21.34 -9.80
CA LEU A 112 -10.19 -20.52 -8.59
C LEU A 112 -11.42 -19.62 -8.44
N LYS A 113 -11.92 -19.01 -9.53
CA LYS A 113 -13.15 -18.21 -9.52
C LYS A 113 -14.40 -19.06 -9.22
N MET A 114 -14.38 -20.31 -9.65
CA MET A 114 -15.41 -21.32 -9.37
C MET A 114 -15.27 -21.97 -8.00
N LEU A 115 -14.29 -21.52 -7.19
CA LEU A 115 -13.98 -22.04 -5.86
C LEU A 115 -13.49 -23.51 -5.87
N ASP A 116 -12.99 -23.98 -7.01
CA ASP A 116 -12.40 -25.31 -7.16
C ASP A 116 -10.88 -25.21 -6.96
N LEU A 117 -10.45 -25.40 -5.71
CA LEU A 117 -9.06 -25.18 -5.30
C LEU A 117 -8.13 -26.29 -5.79
N GLU A 118 -8.60 -27.53 -5.83
CA GLU A 118 -7.80 -28.67 -6.28
C GLU A 118 -7.48 -28.56 -7.77
N ASP A 119 -8.48 -28.28 -8.61
CA ASP A 119 -8.26 -28.12 -10.05
C ASP A 119 -7.42 -26.87 -10.33
N ALA A 120 -7.64 -25.77 -9.60
CA ALA A 120 -6.79 -24.58 -9.69
C ALA A 120 -5.33 -24.89 -9.35
N SER A 121 -5.09 -25.65 -8.27
CA SER A 121 -3.75 -26.05 -7.86
C SER A 121 -3.08 -26.92 -8.91
N ALA A 122 -3.79 -27.91 -9.47
CA ALA A 122 -3.26 -28.81 -10.48
C ALA A 122 -2.84 -28.05 -11.75
N ALA A 123 -3.67 -27.11 -12.22
CA ALA A 123 -3.37 -26.28 -13.38
C ALA A 123 -2.12 -25.40 -13.14
N PHE A 124 -2.03 -24.75 -11.98
CA PHE A 124 -0.88 -23.91 -11.63
C PHE A 124 0.41 -24.71 -11.42
N ASP A 125 0.35 -25.93 -10.86
CA ASP A 125 1.51 -26.80 -10.72
C ASP A 125 2.07 -27.21 -12.10
N GLU A 126 1.21 -27.45 -13.10
CA GLU A 126 1.65 -27.67 -14.49
C GLU A 126 2.30 -26.43 -15.10
N VAL A 127 1.83 -25.22 -14.77
CA VAL A 127 2.51 -23.96 -15.17
C VAL A 127 3.93 -23.92 -14.61
N PHE A 128 4.13 -24.22 -13.33
CA PHE A 128 5.47 -24.22 -12.71
C PHE A 128 6.39 -25.32 -13.25
N LYS A 129 5.86 -26.46 -13.72
CA LYS A 129 6.67 -27.49 -14.41
C LYS A 129 7.22 -26.99 -15.74
N LEU A 130 6.44 -26.21 -16.49
CA LEU A 130 6.87 -25.61 -17.75
C LEU A 130 7.77 -24.40 -17.50
N ARG A 131 7.39 -23.55 -16.55
CA ARG A 131 8.08 -22.29 -16.22
C ARG A 131 8.21 -22.13 -14.70
N PRO A 132 9.31 -22.63 -14.10
CA PRO A 132 9.52 -22.59 -12.64
C PRO A 132 9.52 -21.18 -12.04
N ASN A 133 9.87 -20.17 -12.83
CA ASN A 133 9.93 -18.76 -12.41
C ASN A 133 8.73 -17.95 -12.96
N ALA A 134 7.58 -18.59 -13.18
CA ALA A 134 6.37 -17.88 -13.57
C ALA A 134 5.92 -16.93 -12.44
N TYR A 135 5.56 -15.70 -12.79
CA TYR A 135 4.91 -14.78 -11.84
C TYR A 135 3.42 -15.14 -11.75
N LEU A 136 3.05 -15.84 -10.68
CA LEU A 136 1.71 -16.39 -10.49
C LEU A 136 1.38 -16.47 -8.98
N TRP A 137 1.22 -15.30 -8.36
CA TRP A 137 0.99 -15.22 -6.91
C TRP A 137 -0.37 -15.80 -6.49
N GLN A 138 -1.34 -15.88 -7.40
CA GLN A 138 -2.66 -16.50 -7.17
C GLN A 138 -2.53 -18.00 -6.82
N ALA A 139 -1.51 -18.70 -7.33
CA ALA A 139 -1.22 -20.05 -6.90
C ALA A 139 -0.91 -20.13 -5.40
N GLY A 140 -0.27 -19.09 -4.84
CA GLY A 140 -0.05 -18.98 -3.40
C GLY A 140 -1.37 -18.87 -2.61
N ILE A 141 -2.40 -18.20 -3.16
CA ILE A 141 -3.72 -18.09 -2.51
C ILE A 141 -4.37 -19.47 -2.45
N VAL A 142 -4.35 -20.22 -3.56
CA VAL A 142 -4.88 -21.59 -3.62
C VAL A 142 -4.20 -22.46 -2.55
N LYS A 143 -2.86 -22.43 -2.51
CA LYS A 143 -2.07 -23.17 -1.53
C LYS A 143 -2.35 -22.75 -0.08
N PHE A 144 -2.66 -21.48 0.16
CA PHE A 144 -3.04 -20.99 1.49
C PHE A 144 -4.36 -21.61 1.98
N TYR A 145 -5.36 -21.73 1.10
CA TYR A 145 -6.66 -22.30 1.46
C TYR A 145 -6.64 -23.84 1.52
N LEU A 146 -5.79 -24.50 0.73
CA LEU A 146 -5.47 -25.93 0.87
C LEU A 146 -4.62 -26.25 2.12
N ASP A 147 -4.37 -25.26 2.99
CA ASP A 147 -3.53 -25.34 4.19
C ASP A 147 -2.06 -25.79 3.91
N GLU A 148 -1.59 -25.67 2.67
CA GLU A 148 -0.19 -25.84 2.25
C GLU A 148 0.63 -24.55 2.50
N LEU A 149 0.61 -24.05 3.74
CA LEU A 149 1.09 -22.70 4.10
C LEU A 149 2.56 -22.43 3.77
N GLU A 150 3.43 -23.44 3.89
CA GLU A 150 4.85 -23.31 3.55
C GLU A 150 5.05 -23.12 2.03
N SER A 151 4.37 -23.93 1.23
CA SER A 151 4.36 -23.81 -0.24
C SER A 151 3.80 -22.45 -0.67
N ALA A 152 2.68 -22.04 -0.08
CA ALA A 152 2.06 -20.74 -0.33
C ALA A 152 3.04 -19.59 -0.06
N ALA A 153 3.65 -19.58 1.14
CA ALA A 153 4.65 -18.61 1.53
C ALA A 153 5.81 -18.52 0.52
N ASN A 154 6.36 -19.65 0.10
CA ASN A 154 7.47 -19.67 -0.84
C ASN A 154 7.07 -19.13 -2.23
N ILE A 155 5.86 -19.44 -2.71
CA ILE A 155 5.32 -18.86 -3.96
C ILE A 155 5.21 -17.33 -3.87
N PHE A 156 4.71 -16.81 -2.74
CA PHE A 156 4.62 -15.35 -2.54
C PHE A 156 5.99 -14.69 -2.47
N ALA A 157 6.97 -15.29 -1.78
CA ALA A 157 8.32 -14.74 -1.71
C ALA A 157 9.00 -14.68 -3.09
N ASN A 158 8.86 -15.75 -3.89
CA ASN A 158 9.39 -15.78 -5.26
C ASN A 158 8.67 -14.77 -6.17
N SER A 159 7.34 -14.69 -6.08
CA SER A 159 6.54 -13.75 -6.86
C SER A 159 6.89 -12.30 -6.51
N ALA A 160 7.11 -12.00 -5.23
CA ALA A 160 7.57 -10.69 -4.77
C ALA A 160 8.94 -10.34 -5.37
N ALA A 161 9.89 -11.27 -5.37
CA ALA A 161 11.21 -11.07 -5.96
C ALA A 161 11.15 -10.80 -7.48
N ILE A 162 10.31 -11.55 -8.21
CA ILE A 162 10.11 -11.34 -9.65
C ILE A 162 9.46 -9.97 -9.91
N TYR A 163 8.45 -9.60 -9.13
CA TYR A 163 7.76 -8.31 -9.26
C TYR A 163 8.71 -7.14 -8.98
N GLU A 164 9.38 -7.16 -7.83
CA GLU A 164 10.28 -6.09 -7.39
C GLU A 164 11.47 -5.91 -8.34
N SER A 165 12.05 -7.01 -8.84
CA SER A 165 13.13 -6.92 -9.83
C SER A 165 12.69 -6.33 -11.17
N LYS A 166 11.42 -6.54 -11.56
CA LYS A 166 10.87 -6.05 -12.83
C LYS A 166 10.40 -4.60 -12.76
N PHE A 167 9.76 -4.22 -11.67
CA PHE A 167 9.08 -2.93 -11.54
C PHE A 167 9.81 -1.93 -10.63
N GLY A 168 10.77 -2.39 -9.83
CA GLY A 168 11.50 -1.52 -8.91
C GLY A 168 10.63 -0.96 -7.78
N CYS A 169 9.53 -1.63 -7.45
CA CYS A 169 8.65 -1.26 -6.35
C CYS A 169 8.20 -2.46 -5.54
N ARG A 170 7.86 -2.20 -4.27
CA ARG A 170 7.45 -3.18 -3.29
C ARG A 170 6.22 -3.98 -3.75
N ALA A 171 6.36 -5.31 -3.76
CA ALA A 171 5.30 -6.27 -4.08
C ALA A 171 4.33 -6.42 -2.89
N SER A 172 3.46 -5.42 -2.72
CA SER A 172 2.71 -5.24 -1.47
C SER A 172 1.72 -6.38 -1.19
N GLU A 173 1.02 -6.88 -2.21
CA GLU A 173 0.03 -7.95 -2.05
C GLU A 173 0.70 -9.29 -1.74
N GLU A 174 1.78 -9.61 -2.44
CA GLU A 174 2.58 -10.81 -2.21
C GLU A 174 3.17 -10.80 -0.80
N ARG A 175 3.66 -9.66 -0.32
CA ARG A 175 4.18 -9.53 1.06
C ARG A 175 3.10 -9.67 2.12
N ILE A 176 1.91 -9.09 1.91
CA ILE A 176 0.77 -9.26 2.83
C ILE A 176 0.44 -10.75 2.97
N TRP A 177 0.28 -11.44 1.85
CA TRP A 177 -0.05 -12.87 1.85
C TRP A 177 1.07 -13.73 2.42
N ARG A 178 2.33 -13.38 2.15
CA ARG A 178 3.48 -14.04 2.76
C ARG A 178 3.48 -13.92 4.28
N HIS A 179 3.20 -12.73 4.81
CA HIS A 179 3.08 -12.50 6.26
C HIS A 179 1.85 -13.20 6.84
N ALA A 180 0.73 -13.27 6.12
CA ALA A 180 -0.45 -14.04 6.53
C ALA A 180 -0.11 -15.53 6.74
N CYS A 181 0.65 -16.13 5.81
CA CYS A 181 1.13 -17.51 5.96
C CYS A 181 1.99 -17.67 7.23
N GLU A 182 2.92 -16.74 7.48
CA GLU A 182 3.80 -16.76 8.66
C GLU A 182 3.02 -16.69 9.97
N LEU A 183 2.08 -15.76 10.07
CA LEU A 183 1.21 -15.60 11.23
C LEU A 183 0.35 -16.86 11.47
N LYS A 184 -0.27 -17.40 10.42
CA LYS A 184 -1.11 -18.59 10.51
C LYS A 184 -0.29 -19.83 10.90
N MET A 185 0.90 -20.03 10.33
CA MET A 185 1.82 -21.11 10.74
C MET A 185 2.23 -20.99 12.21
N ALA A 186 2.58 -19.78 12.67
CA ALA A 186 2.93 -19.54 14.06
C ALA A 186 1.75 -19.77 15.00
N HIS A 187 0.54 -19.37 14.61
CA HIS A 187 -0.70 -19.67 15.33
C HIS A 187 -0.94 -21.19 15.45
N LEU A 188 -0.85 -21.93 14.34
CA LEU A 188 -1.06 -23.38 14.32
C LEU A 188 -0.03 -24.13 15.17
N ALA A 189 1.25 -23.74 15.11
CA ALA A 189 2.30 -24.29 15.96
C ALA A 189 2.02 -24.05 17.46
N LYS A 190 1.27 -22.98 17.77
CA LYS A 190 0.90 -22.58 19.12
C LYS A 190 -0.46 -23.10 19.59
N LYS A 191 -1.27 -23.73 18.75
CA LYS A 191 -2.64 -24.17 19.11
C LYS A 191 -2.73 -24.96 20.43
N ASN A 192 -1.67 -25.66 20.82
CA ASN A 192 -1.58 -26.41 22.08
C ASN A 192 -1.12 -25.59 23.32
N LYS A 193 -0.62 -24.37 23.13
CA LYS A 193 -0.08 -23.50 24.17
C LYS A 193 -0.96 -22.26 24.29
N LYS A 194 -1.61 -22.06 25.44
CA LYS A 194 -2.35 -20.81 25.70
C LYS A 194 -1.39 -19.62 25.67
N GLY A 195 -1.63 -18.64 24.79
CA GLY A 195 -0.90 -17.38 24.77
C GLY A 195 -0.82 -16.73 23.39
N ARG A 196 -0.47 -15.45 23.35
CA ARG A 196 -0.24 -14.69 22.10
C ARG A 196 1.04 -15.15 21.42
N ILE A 197 1.08 -15.16 20.08
CA ILE A 197 2.27 -15.44 19.27
C ILE A 197 3.44 -14.56 19.77
N THR A 198 4.60 -15.18 20.00
CA THR A 198 5.81 -14.48 20.45
C THR A 198 6.75 -14.21 19.27
N ARG A 199 7.74 -13.34 19.46
CA ARG A 199 8.74 -13.07 18.42
C ARG A 199 9.56 -14.32 18.11
N GLU A 200 9.85 -15.11 19.13
CA GLU A 200 10.59 -16.36 19.00
C GLU A 200 9.81 -17.41 18.20
N ASP A 201 8.48 -17.46 18.35
CA ASP A 201 7.61 -18.32 17.54
C ASP A 201 7.70 -17.94 16.05
N LEU A 202 7.66 -16.64 15.75
CA LEU A 202 7.74 -16.11 14.38
C LEU A 202 9.13 -16.32 13.76
N ASP A 203 10.19 -16.09 14.52
CA ASP A 203 11.56 -16.30 14.06
C ASP A 203 11.82 -17.78 13.73
N GLN A 204 11.21 -18.73 14.45
CA GLN A 204 11.29 -20.16 14.13
C GLN A 204 10.60 -20.51 12.82
N VAL A 205 9.41 -19.96 12.57
CA VAL A 205 8.69 -20.14 11.30
C VAL A 205 9.49 -19.51 10.15
N ARG A 206 10.01 -18.29 10.34
CA ARG A 206 10.76 -17.56 9.31
C ARG A 206 12.02 -18.30 8.85
N GLN A 207 12.69 -19.03 9.73
CA GLN A 207 13.86 -19.86 9.39
C GLN A 207 13.57 -21.00 8.41
N GLN A 208 12.31 -21.44 8.31
CA GLN A 208 11.89 -22.53 7.41
C GLN A 208 11.52 -22.02 6.02
N LEU A 209 11.33 -20.70 5.87
CA LEU A 209 10.71 -20.11 4.70
C LEU A 209 11.74 -19.38 3.84
N GLN A 210 11.46 -19.27 2.55
CA GLN A 210 12.30 -18.48 1.66
C GLN A 210 12.32 -17.01 2.11
N PRO A 211 13.51 -16.38 2.15
CA PRO A 211 13.63 -14.98 2.52
C PRO A 211 12.99 -14.10 1.45
N ILE A 212 12.25 -13.09 1.88
CA ILE A 212 11.79 -12.02 0.99
C ILE A 212 12.99 -11.10 0.76
N PRO A 213 13.27 -10.67 -0.48
CA PRO A 213 14.29 -9.65 -0.73
C PRO A 213 14.06 -8.41 0.14
N GLU A 214 15.13 -7.90 0.76
CA GLU A 214 15.06 -6.58 1.38
C GLU A 214 14.88 -5.55 0.26
N HIS A 215 13.82 -4.74 0.37
CA HIS A 215 13.54 -3.69 -0.59
C HIS A 215 13.75 -2.35 0.11
N GLU A 216 14.78 -1.61 -0.29
CA GLU A 216 14.97 -0.23 0.15
C GLU A 216 13.93 0.63 -0.57
N GLU A 217 12.91 1.08 0.16
CA GLU A 217 11.93 2.00 -0.38
C GLU A 217 12.60 3.35 -0.67
N ASP A 218 12.67 3.72 -1.95
CA ASP A 218 12.96 5.09 -2.35
C ASP A 218 11.68 5.92 -2.14
N PRO A 219 11.65 6.84 -1.15
CA PRO A 219 10.46 7.64 -0.85
C PRO A 219 10.05 8.55 -2.03
N ASP A 220 10.97 8.81 -2.97
CA ASP A 220 10.71 9.60 -4.16
C ASP A 220 10.31 8.73 -5.38
N SER A 221 10.19 7.41 -5.21
CA SER A 221 9.81 6.50 -6.29
C SER A 221 8.40 6.78 -6.76
N LEU A 222 8.27 7.02 -8.08
CA LEU A 222 6.98 7.12 -8.76
C LEU A 222 6.15 5.83 -8.68
N PHE A 223 6.77 4.73 -8.26
CA PHE A 223 6.16 3.40 -8.18
C PHE A 223 5.81 2.97 -6.76
N ALA A 224 5.86 3.88 -5.78
CA ALA A 224 5.37 3.59 -4.44
C ALA A 224 3.91 3.12 -4.46
N GLU A 225 3.53 2.23 -3.54
CA GLU A 225 2.16 1.69 -3.45
C GLU A 225 1.14 2.82 -3.23
N THR A 226 0.41 3.15 -4.29
CA THR A 226 -0.57 4.24 -4.31
C THR A 226 -1.90 3.84 -3.68
N ARG A 227 -2.20 2.54 -3.61
CA ARG A 227 -3.46 2.03 -3.05
C ARG A 227 -3.44 2.12 -1.54
N LYS A 228 -4.15 3.12 -1.00
CA LYS A 228 -4.22 3.42 0.45
C LYS A 228 -4.51 2.18 1.30
N VAL A 229 -5.49 1.37 0.91
CA VAL A 229 -5.91 0.19 1.68
C VAL A 229 -4.82 -0.88 1.71
N VAL A 230 -4.20 -1.17 0.57
CA VAL A 230 -3.13 -2.18 0.45
C VAL A 230 -1.92 -1.76 1.29
N ARG A 231 -1.54 -0.47 1.27
CA ARG A 231 -0.48 0.05 2.13
C ARG A 231 -0.76 -0.14 3.62
N ILE A 232 -1.96 0.24 4.09
CA ILE A 232 -2.33 0.09 5.50
C ILE A 232 -2.43 -1.41 5.89
N ALA A 233 -2.88 -2.27 4.98
CA ALA A 233 -2.86 -3.71 5.18
C ALA A 233 -1.42 -4.24 5.27
N GLY A 234 -0.51 -3.76 4.41
CA GLY A 234 0.93 -4.01 4.52
C GLY A 234 1.47 -3.67 5.91
N ASP A 235 1.22 -2.44 6.38
CA ASP A 235 1.61 -1.98 7.71
C ASP A 235 1.04 -2.87 8.82
N LEU A 236 -0.22 -3.34 8.68
CA LEU A 236 -0.88 -4.22 9.64
C LEU A 236 -0.15 -5.55 9.77
N PHE A 237 0.05 -6.24 8.64
CA PHE A 237 0.67 -7.56 8.63
C PHE A 237 2.15 -7.49 9.03
N GLU A 238 2.88 -6.48 8.55
CA GLU A 238 4.27 -6.20 8.94
C GLU A 238 4.40 -5.95 10.45
N SER A 239 3.58 -5.05 11.01
CA SER A 239 3.59 -4.79 12.46
C SER A 239 3.30 -6.06 13.28
N SER A 240 2.43 -6.94 12.79
CA SER A 240 2.13 -8.20 13.46
C SER A 240 3.29 -9.20 13.41
N VAL A 241 3.99 -9.35 12.28
CA VAL A 241 5.18 -10.24 12.20
C VAL A 241 6.39 -9.67 12.95
N ASP A 242 6.44 -8.35 13.14
CA ASP A 242 7.45 -7.67 13.96
C ASP A 242 7.09 -7.63 15.45
N ASN A 243 5.89 -8.08 15.80
CA ASN A 243 5.33 -8.01 17.16
C ASN A 243 5.26 -6.57 17.70
N ASP A 244 5.03 -5.58 16.82
CA ASP A 244 4.68 -4.20 17.18
C ASP A 244 3.17 -4.07 17.39
N ALA A 245 2.75 -4.29 18.63
CA ALA A 245 1.35 -4.13 19.04
C ALA A 245 0.82 -2.71 18.79
N GLY A 246 1.67 -1.68 18.81
CA GLY A 246 1.23 -0.31 18.57
C GLY A 246 0.89 -0.05 17.10
N GLY A 247 1.79 -0.46 16.19
CA GLY A 247 1.56 -0.41 14.75
C GLY A 247 0.34 -1.22 14.32
N GLU A 248 0.21 -2.43 14.87
CA GLU A 248 -0.94 -3.30 14.64
C GLU A 248 -2.27 -2.62 15.01
N ILE A 249 -2.38 -2.05 16.22
CA ILE A 249 -3.60 -1.36 16.67
C ILE A 249 -3.94 -0.18 15.76
N LEU A 250 -2.94 0.60 15.38
CA LEU A 250 -3.13 1.77 14.53
C LEU A 250 -3.62 1.37 13.14
N SER A 251 -3.00 0.37 12.52
CA SER A 251 -3.35 -0.11 11.18
C SER A 251 -4.73 -0.79 11.16
N ARG A 252 -5.07 -1.59 12.19
CA ARG A 252 -6.43 -2.15 12.36
C ARG A 252 -7.48 -1.04 12.43
N ALA A 253 -7.23 -0.01 13.23
CA ALA A 253 -8.16 1.10 13.38
C ALA A 253 -8.31 1.89 12.06
N LYS A 254 -7.20 2.13 11.33
CA LYS A 254 -7.23 2.79 10.01
C LYS A 254 -8.07 2.01 9.01
N LEU A 255 -7.92 0.68 8.92
CA LEU A 255 -8.74 -0.15 8.03
C LEU A 255 -10.22 -0.13 8.44
N ARG A 256 -10.53 -0.20 9.75
CA ARG A 256 -11.92 -0.11 10.25
C ARG A 256 -12.57 1.24 9.91
N SER A 257 -11.83 2.34 10.04
CA SER A 257 -12.33 3.66 9.64
C SER A 257 -12.63 3.73 8.14
N ILE A 258 -11.83 3.08 7.28
CA ILE A 258 -12.15 2.95 5.85
C ILE A 258 -13.40 2.11 5.62
N GLY A 259 -13.55 1.01 6.36
CA GLY A 259 -14.70 0.09 6.29
C GLY A 259 -16.02 0.66 6.86
N GLY A 260 -15.95 1.70 7.70
CA GLY A 260 -17.09 2.30 8.39
C GLY A 260 -18.13 2.98 7.48
N ASN A 261 -19.28 3.31 8.08
CA ASN A 261 -20.35 4.04 7.41
C ASN A 261 -19.97 5.51 7.21
N PHE A 262 -19.37 5.81 6.05
CA PHE A 262 -19.54 7.11 5.43
C PHE A 262 -20.94 7.13 4.80
N ASP A 263 -21.86 7.90 5.40
CA ASP A 263 -23.24 8.11 4.91
C ASP A 263 -23.31 8.99 3.65
N ASP A 264 -22.16 9.47 3.15
CA ASP A 264 -22.08 10.26 1.94
C ASP A 264 -21.96 9.35 0.70
N LEU A 265 -22.89 9.52 -0.25
CA LEU A 265 -23.01 8.83 -1.55
C LEU A 265 -21.65 8.27 -2.06
N PRO A 266 -21.43 6.95 -2.03
CA PRO A 266 -20.12 6.38 -2.30
C PRO A 266 -19.76 6.50 -3.78
N ARG A 267 -18.62 7.13 -4.05
CA ARG A 267 -17.91 6.98 -5.34
C ARG A 267 -17.50 5.50 -5.49
N PHE A 268 -17.48 4.96 -6.71
CA PHE A 268 -17.17 3.55 -6.99
C PHE A 268 -15.86 3.07 -6.30
N ASP A 269 -14.83 3.92 -6.27
CA ASP A 269 -13.56 3.62 -5.59
C ASP A 269 -13.71 3.34 -4.08
N ILE A 270 -14.70 3.98 -3.42
CA ILE A 270 -14.96 3.80 -1.99
C ILE A 270 -15.47 2.40 -1.70
N LYS A 271 -16.31 1.81 -2.57
CA LYS A 271 -16.79 0.43 -2.40
C LYS A 271 -15.63 -0.56 -2.46
N MET A 272 -14.73 -0.40 -3.42
CA MET A 272 -13.53 -1.23 -3.52
C MET A 272 -12.59 -1.05 -2.33
N TRP A 273 -12.48 0.16 -1.78
CA TRP A 273 -11.69 0.37 -0.57
C TRP A 273 -12.32 -0.29 0.65
N LYS A 274 -13.64 -0.18 0.82
CA LYS A 274 -14.38 -0.85 1.89
C LYS A 274 -14.24 -2.37 1.80
N LEU A 275 -14.44 -2.94 0.60
CA LEU A 275 -14.24 -4.38 0.37
C LEU A 275 -12.84 -4.82 0.78
N ASN A 276 -11.80 -4.17 0.25
CA ASN A 276 -10.42 -4.56 0.56
C ASN A 276 -10.09 -4.38 2.04
N ALA A 277 -10.60 -3.32 2.67
CA ALA A 277 -10.33 -3.05 4.08
C ALA A 277 -10.95 -4.12 4.98
N TRP A 278 -12.22 -4.48 4.74
CA TRP A 278 -12.88 -5.57 5.45
C TRP A 278 -12.24 -6.92 5.16
N TYR A 279 -11.87 -7.19 3.91
CA TYR A 279 -11.22 -8.43 3.52
C TYR A 279 -9.87 -8.63 4.24
N TYR A 280 -8.96 -7.65 4.18
CA TYR A 280 -7.65 -7.78 4.83
C TYR A 280 -7.75 -7.78 6.36
N LEU A 281 -8.74 -7.10 6.94
CA LEU A 281 -9.03 -7.22 8.38
C LEU A 281 -9.47 -8.65 8.72
N GLY A 282 -10.41 -9.22 7.96
CA GLY A 282 -10.85 -10.60 8.16
C GLY A 282 -9.70 -11.59 8.06
N LEU A 283 -8.92 -11.48 6.98
CA LEU A 283 -7.75 -12.33 6.76
C LEU A 283 -6.75 -12.22 7.93
N HIS A 284 -6.53 -11.01 8.46
CA HIS A 284 -5.67 -10.81 9.62
C HIS A 284 -6.21 -11.52 10.87
N TYR A 285 -7.49 -11.36 11.18
CA TYR A 285 -8.13 -12.04 12.31
C TYR A 285 -8.07 -13.56 12.18
N GLU A 286 -8.32 -14.11 10.98
CA GLU A 286 -8.19 -15.54 10.70
C GLU A 286 -6.78 -16.05 11.01
N THR A 287 -5.74 -15.34 10.55
CA THR A 287 -4.35 -15.77 10.76
C THR A 287 -3.94 -15.78 12.23
N LEU A 288 -4.65 -15.04 13.08
CA LEU A 288 -4.45 -15.01 14.53
C LEU A 288 -5.37 -15.97 15.31
N GLY A 289 -6.31 -16.63 14.62
CA GLY A 289 -7.33 -17.49 15.20
C GLY A 289 -8.48 -16.74 15.89
N GLU A 290 -8.68 -15.46 15.58
CA GLU A 290 -9.82 -14.65 16.02
C GLU A 290 -11.01 -14.91 15.06
N GLU A 291 -11.57 -16.12 15.09
CA GLU A 291 -12.55 -16.62 14.12
C GLU A 291 -13.81 -15.77 14.01
N ASN A 292 -14.42 -15.39 15.15
CA ASN A 292 -15.65 -14.59 15.15
C ASN A 292 -15.44 -13.21 14.51
N GLU A 293 -14.35 -12.52 14.87
CA GLU A 293 -13.99 -11.24 14.28
C GLU A 293 -13.70 -11.37 12.77
N SER A 294 -13.07 -12.47 12.34
CA SER A 294 -12.84 -12.76 10.93
C SER A 294 -14.16 -12.93 10.17
N LYS A 295 -15.04 -13.79 10.68
CA LYS A 295 -16.36 -14.08 10.09
C LYS A 295 -17.16 -12.80 9.86
N GLU A 296 -17.23 -11.92 10.87
CA GLU A 296 -17.93 -10.64 10.75
C GLU A 296 -17.30 -9.71 9.70
N CYS A 297 -15.97 -9.64 9.64
CA CYS A 297 -15.28 -8.87 8.61
C CYS A 297 -15.54 -9.44 7.20
N MET A 298 -15.56 -10.77 7.03
CA MET A 298 -15.82 -11.40 5.74
C MET A 298 -17.27 -11.18 5.26
N LYS A 299 -18.25 -11.27 6.16
CA LYS A 299 -19.65 -10.87 5.85
C LYS A 299 -19.73 -9.42 5.37
N MET A 300 -19.02 -8.51 6.03
CA MET A 300 -18.95 -7.11 5.61
C MET A 300 -18.24 -6.94 4.26
N ALA A 301 -17.19 -7.70 3.98
CA ALA A 301 -16.52 -7.70 2.69
C ALA A 301 -17.43 -8.18 1.55
N ILE A 302 -18.19 -9.27 1.76
CA ILE A 302 -19.18 -9.77 0.80
C ILE A 302 -20.27 -8.74 0.51
N ARG A 303 -20.80 -8.06 1.55
CA ARG A 303 -21.80 -6.99 1.37
C ARG A 303 -21.29 -5.83 0.51
N ASN A 304 -19.97 -5.60 0.50
CA ASN A 304 -19.35 -4.57 -0.33
C ASN A 304 -18.87 -5.09 -1.69
N ALA A 305 -18.91 -6.40 -1.92
CA ALA A 305 -18.61 -6.98 -3.22
C ALA A 305 -19.71 -6.61 -4.22
N PRO A 306 -19.34 -6.30 -5.47
CA PRO A 306 -20.36 -6.07 -6.48
C PRO A 306 -21.17 -7.37 -6.68
N ASN A 307 -22.50 -7.27 -6.76
CA ASN A 307 -23.46 -8.38 -6.96
C ASN A 307 -23.28 -9.18 -8.27
N THR A 308 -22.16 -9.01 -8.95
CA THR A 308 -21.75 -9.74 -10.13
C THR A 308 -21.13 -11.08 -9.73
N ALA A 309 -21.96 -11.95 -9.15
CA ALA A 309 -21.65 -13.34 -8.82
C ALA A 309 -21.45 -14.23 -10.08
N GLY A 310 -20.69 -13.75 -11.06
CA GLY A 310 -20.45 -14.46 -12.31
C GLY A 310 -19.70 -13.70 -13.41
N ASN A 311 -19.33 -12.42 -13.19
CA ASN A 311 -18.57 -11.61 -14.17
C ASN A 311 -17.45 -10.79 -13.50
N GLY A 312 -17.03 -11.18 -12.30
CA GLY A 312 -15.89 -10.57 -11.64
C GLY A 312 -14.60 -11.00 -12.33
N ASP A 313 -14.18 -10.29 -13.38
CA ASP A 313 -12.85 -10.51 -13.98
C ASP A 313 -11.72 -10.37 -12.94
N ASN A 314 -11.98 -9.62 -11.86
CA ASN A 314 -11.04 -9.42 -10.77
C ASN A 314 -11.23 -10.43 -9.62
N ILE A 315 -10.19 -11.21 -9.37
CA ILE A 315 -10.11 -12.20 -8.27
C ILE A 315 -10.43 -11.60 -6.90
N VAL A 316 -10.11 -10.32 -6.68
CA VAL A 316 -10.35 -9.61 -5.40
C VAL A 316 -11.82 -9.64 -4.99
N HIS A 317 -12.76 -9.68 -5.94
CA HIS A 317 -14.19 -9.76 -5.64
C HIS A 317 -14.63 -11.15 -5.16
N VAL A 318 -13.87 -12.19 -5.51
CA VAL A 318 -14.15 -13.59 -5.18
C VAL A 318 -13.50 -13.98 -3.85
N LEU A 319 -12.40 -13.32 -3.45
CA LEU A 319 -11.65 -13.70 -2.25
C LEU A 319 -12.49 -13.78 -0.95
N PRO A 320 -13.42 -12.84 -0.64
CA PRO A 320 -14.28 -12.98 0.53
C PRO A 320 -15.22 -14.19 0.45
N LEU A 321 -15.75 -14.46 -0.74
CA LEU A 321 -16.64 -15.60 -1.00
C LEU A 321 -15.88 -16.92 -0.82
N LEU A 322 -14.72 -17.03 -1.47
CA LEU A 322 -13.80 -18.16 -1.32
C LEU A 322 -13.50 -18.43 0.15
N HIS A 323 -13.14 -17.40 0.91
CA HIS A 323 -12.82 -17.54 2.32
C HIS A 323 -13.97 -18.10 3.15
N MET A 324 -15.18 -17.57 2.95
CA MET A 324 -16.38 -18.02 3.65
C MET A 324 -16.75 -19.46 3.28
N SER A 325 -16.57 -19.85 2.01
CA SER A 325 -16.82 -21.21 1.53
C SER A 325 -15.85 -22.21 2.14
N GLU A 326 -14.55 -21.92 2.13
CA GLU A 326 -13.49 -22.80 2.67
C GLU A 326 -13.52 -22.97 4.19
N ARG A 327 -14.26 -22.10 4.88
CA ARG A 327 -14.43 -22.15 6.34
C ARG A 327 -15.82 -22.63 6.76
N ASP A 328 -16.69 -22.93 5.80
CA ASP A 328 -18.08 -23.34 6.03
C ASP A 328 -18.88 -22.34 6.90
N TRP A 329 -18.57 -21.05 6.76
CA TRP A 329 -19.12 -19.99 7.62
C TRP A 329 -20.51 -19.49 7.18
N PHE A 330 -21.10 -20.08 6.14
CA PHE A 330 -22.44 -19.72 5.65
C PHE A 330 -23.56 -20.28 6.52
N ASP A 331 -23.38 -21.48 7.09
CA ASP A 331 -24.45 -22.22 7.75
C ASP A 331 -24.47 -22.01 9.28
N ASP A 332 -23.39 -21.49 9.85
CA ASP A 332 -23.18 -21.32 11.29
C ASP A 332 -23.95 -20.14 11.93
N ASP A 333 -24.87 -19.50 11.21
CA ASP A 333 -25.61 -18.37 11.73
C ASP A 333 -26.97 -18.80 12.31
N ASP A 334 -27.02 -18.96 13.63
CA ASP A 334 -28.21 -18.74 14.48
C ASP A 334 -28.73 -17.27 14.43
N MET A 335 -28.27 -16.50 13.45
CA MET A 335 -28.74 -15.14 13.18
C MET A 335 -29.85 -15.26 12.15
N ASP A 336 -31.09 -14.92 12.52
CA ASP A 336 -32.30 -14.92 11.68
C ASP A 336 -32.23 -13.98 10.43
N VAL A 337 -31.04 -13.68 9.91
CA VAL A 337 -30.83 -12.86 8.73
C VAL A 337 -30.79 -13.80 7.52
N ASP A 338 -31.91 -13.86 6.79
CA ASP A 338 -32.05 -14.59 5.53
C ASP A 338 -30.81 -14.34 4.63
N PRO A 339 -30.04 -15.38 4.22
CA PRO A 339 -28.89 -15.23 3.35
C PRO A 339 -29.19 -14.49 2.04
N LEU A 340 -30.46 -14.55 1.57
CA LEU A 340 -30.91 -13.79 0.42
C LEU A 340 -31.06 -12.28 0.71
N GLU A 341 -31.23 -11.86 1.97
CA GLU A 341 -31.14 -10.46 2.36
C GLU A 341 -29.73 -9.89 2.28
N LEU A 342 -28.69 -10.71 2.50
CA LEU A 342 -27.30 -10.29 2.33
C LEU A 342 -26.95 -10.00 0.85
N LEU A 343 -27.65 -10.65 -0.08
CA LEU A 343 -27.48 -10.47 -1.52
C LEU A 343 -28.41 -9.39 -2.12
N LYS A 344 -29.42 -8.93 -1.37
CA LYS A 344 -30.25 -7.80 -1.81
C LYS A 344 -29.36 -6.56 -1.84
N PRO A 345 -29.24 -5.86 -2.99
CA PRO A 345 -28.49 -4.61 -3.03
C PRO A 345 -29.09 -3.68 -1.97
N SER A 346 -28.23 -3.10 -1.12
CA SER A 346 -28.68 -2.15 -0.10
C SER A 346 -29.45 -1.03 -0.80
N ASN A 347 -30.77 -1.02 -0.65
CA ASN A 347 -31.54 0.19 -0.91
C ASN A 347 -31.17 1.11 0.26
N ASP A 348 -30.21 2.00 0.04
CA ASP A 348 -29.55 2.89 1.02
C ASP A 348 -30.49 3.87 1.77
N ASN A 349 -31.80 3.59 1.85
CA ASN A 349 -32.80 4.41 2.54
C ASN A 349 -33.34 3.79 3.83
N THR A 350 -32.86 2.62 4.29
CA THR A 350 -33.27 2.07 5.59
C THR A 350 -32.29 2.51 6.70
N PRO A 351 -32.72 3.32 7.68
CA PRO A 351 -31.91 3.66 8.84
C PRO A 351 -31.53 2.40 9.60
N PHE A 352 -30.24 2.17 9.78
CA PHE A 352 -29.74 1.03 10.55
C PHE A 352 -30.12 1.22 12.02
N HIS A 353 -31.00 0.36 12.53
CA HIS A 353 -31.40 0.39 13.94
C HIS A 353 -30.33 -0.36 14.74
N GLU A 354 -29.30 0.37 15.19
CA GLU A 354 -28.29 -0.17 16.10
C GLU A 354 -28.98 -0.53 17.43
N SER A 355 -29.02 -1.83 17.74
CA SER A 355 -29.53 -2.36 19.00
C SER A 355 -28.61 -1.93 20.14
N ALA A 356 -28.80 -0.71 20.63
CA ALA A 356 -28.15 -0.18 21.81
C ALA A 356 -28.77 -0.81 23.06
N GLU A 357 -28.30 -2.00 23.45
CA GLU A 357 -28.53 -2.50 24.80
C GLU A 357 -27.68 -1.74 25.82
N THR A 358 -28.40 -1.21 26.79
CA THR A 358 -28.03 -0.26 27.84
C THR A 358 -26.97 -0.76 28.81
N ALA A 359 -25.91 0.05 28.98
CA ALA A 359 -25.16 0.12 30.24
C ALA A 359 -24.81 1.59 30.54
N ALA A 360 -25.79 2.34 31.03
CA ALA A 360 -25.57 3.66 31.60
C ALA A 360 -24.93 3.50 32.98
N THR A 361 -23.65 3.86 33.12
CA THR A 361 -23.03 4.13 34.41
C THR A 361 -22.35 5.50 34.35
N GLU A 362 -22.72 6.34 35.31
CA GLU A 362 -22.40 7.76 35.42
C GLU A 362 -20.89 8.05 35.40
N ALA A 363 -20.42 8.78 34.39
CA ALA A 363 -19.06 9.31 34.35
C ALA A 363 -19.05 10.81 34.69
N LYS A 364 -18.42 11.14 35.82
CA LYS A 364 -18.14 12.49 36.30
C LYS A 364 -17.30 13.26 35.27
N LYS A 365 -17.79 14.45 34.92
CA LYS A 365 -17.23 15.42 33.99
C LYS A 365 -15.87 15.94 34.51
N SER A 366 -14.75 15.44 33.97
CA SER A 366 -13.42 16.01 34.21
C SER A 366 -13.14 17.11 33.18
N THR A 367 -13.10 18.34 33.67
CA THR A 367 -12.82 19.57 32.91
C THR A 367 -11.31 19.79 32.80
N ASN A 368 -10.67 19.16 31.79
CA ASN A 368 -9.44 19.66 31.15
C ASN A 368 -9.00 18.77 29.96
N SER A 369 -9.93 18.33 29.10
CA SER A 369 -9.54 17.71 27.85
C SER A 369 -9.02 18.80 26.89
N LYS A 370 -7.70 18.78 26.63
CA LYS A 370 -7.18 19.32 25.37
C LYS A 370 -8.07 18.76 24.27
N LYS A 371 -8.72 19.64 23.48
CA LYS A 371 -9.55 19.23 22.34
C LYS A 371 -8.68 18.42 21.38
N VAL A 372 -8.75 17.10 21.49
CA VAL A 372 -8.35 16.19 20.42
C VAL A 372 -9.33 16.48 19.28
N VAL A 373 -8.80 17.02 18.18
CA VAL A 373 -9.57 17.50 17.03
C VAL A 373 -10.11 16.31 16.24
N ASP A 374 -11.36 16.43 15.76
CA ASP A 374 -12.08 15.71 14.68
C ASP A 374 -11.62 14.29 14.24
N ALA A 375 -11.15 13.46 15.17
CA ALA A 375 -10.96 12.05 14.87
C ALA A 375 -12.33 11.37 14.70
N ASP A 376 -12.47 10.55 13.66
CA ASP A 376 -13.62 9.68 13.45
C ASP A 376 -13.93 8.91 14.77
N PRO A 377 -15.15 9.05 15.33
CA PRO A 377 -15.53 8.37 16.56
C PRO A 377 -15.27 6.87 16.51
N LEU A 378 -15.56 6.21 15.37
CA LEU A 378 -15.35 4.77 15.19
C LEU A 378 -13.87 4.41 15.25
N PHE A 379 -13.01 5.23 14.65
CA PHE A 379 -11.56 5.07 14.74
C PHE A 379 -11.11 5.17 16.20
N SER A 380 -11.50 6.25 16.90
CA SER A 380 -11.07 6.51 18.28
C SER A 380 -11.53 5.42 19.25
N ASP A 381 -12.78 4.96 19.12
CA ASP A 381 -13.35 3.89 19.93
C ASP A 381 -12.68 2.56 19.64
N SER A 382 -12.39 2.27 18.37
CA SER A 382 -11.65 1.07 17.98
C SER A 382 -10.25 1.06 18.61
N VAL A 383 -9.52 2.17 18.57
CA VAL A 383 -8.19 2.28 19.21
C VAL A 383 -8.30 2.07 20.72
N ARG A 384 -9.26 2.72 21.40
CA ARG A 384 -9.47 2.57 22.85
C ARG A 384 -9.81 1.13 23.24
N LYS A 385 -10.74 0.50 22.51
CA LYS A 385 -11.13 -0.91 22.74
C LYS A 385 -9.93 -1.84 22.59
N SER A 386 -9.06 -1.62 21.60
CA SER A 386 -7.86 -2.43 21.42
C SER A 386 -6.82 -2.21 22.53
N ILE A 387 -6.56 -0.96 22.92
CA ILE A 387 -5.65 -0.63 24.04
C ILE A 387 -6.15 -1.22 25.37
N ALA A 388 -7.48 -1.27 25.56
CA ALA A 388 -8.08 -1.85 26.77
C ALA A 388 -7.73 -3.35 26.94
N LYS A 389 -7.64 -4.09 25.83
CA LYS A 389 -7.29 -5.51 25.80
C LYS A 389 -5.80 -5.78 26.07
N MET A 390 -4.92 -4.79 25.93
CA MET A 390 -3.48 -4.96 26.14
C MET A 390 -3.12 -5.24 27.60
N THR A 391 -2.09 -6.07 27.78
CA THR A 391 -1.42 -6.29 29.07
C THR A 391 -0.52 -5.10 29.42
N LEU A 392 -0.22 -4.92 30.71
CA LEU A 392 0.64 -3.82 31.16
C LEU A 392 2.03 -3.82 30.49
N PRO A 393 2.74 -4.97 30.38
CA PRO A 393 4.03 -5.01 29.70
C PRO A 393 3.96 -4.61 28.22
N GLU A 394 2.88 -4.96 27.52
CA GLU A 394 2.69 -4.58 26.11
C GLU A 394 2.50 -3.06 25.98
N ILE A 395 1.69 -2.45 26.85
CA ILE A 395 1.49 -0.99 26.84
C ILE A 395 2.82 -0.29 27.12
N GLN A 396 3.59 -0.77 28.10
CA GLN A 396 4.91 -0.21 28.42
C GLN A 396 5.89 -0.31 27.25
N ARG A 397 5.95 -1.49 26.59
CA ARG A 397 6.80 -1.70 25.42
C ARG A 397 6.38 -0.80 24.26
N ALA A 398 5.08 -0.72 23.95
CA ALA A 398 4.56 0.13 22.89
C ALA A 398 4.90 1.62 23.14
N LEU A 399 4.78 2.10 24.38
CA LEU A 399 5.19 3.45 24.75
C LEU A 399 6.71 3.66 24.60
N GLN A 400 7.53 2.68 25.00
CA GLN A 400 8.99 2.76 24.88
C GLN A 400 9.46 2.87 23.43
N VAL A 401 8.88 2.06 22.53
CA VAL A 401 9.17 2.14 21.08
C VAL A 401 8.86 3.54 20.53
N ARG A 402 7.84 4.20 21.08
CA ARG A 402 7.45 5.58 20.73
C ARG A 402 8.21 6.68 21.47
N GLY A 403 9.17 6.33 22.32
CA GLY A 403 9.92 7.29 23.14
C GLY A 403 9.07 7.99 24.21
N ALA A 404 7.90 7.45 24.56
CA ALA A 404 7.00 7.97 25.57
C ALA A 404 7.28 7.35 26.96
N SER A 405 6.92 8.07 28.03
CA SER A 405 7.12 7.57 29.41
C SER A 405 6.29 6.32 29.68
N SER A 406 6.96 5.22 30.04
CA SER A 406 6.35 3.91 30.34
C SER A 406 6.09 3.67 31.84
N ILE A 407 6.21 4.71 32.68
CA ILE A 407 6.00 4.62 34.14
C ILE A 407 4.63 5.22 34.48
N GLY A 408 3.83 4.49 35.25
CA GLY A 408 2.49 4.93 35.68
C GLY A 408 1.54 3.76 35.94
N TYR A 409 0.31 4.10 36.34
CA TYR A 409 -0.77 3.12 36.45
C TYR A 409 -1.26 2.68 35.07
N LYS A 410 -1.84 1.47 34.95
CA LYS A 410 -2.29 0.91 33.66
C LYS A 410 -3.19 1.89 32.89
N THR A 411 -4.17 2.50 33.56
CA THR A 411 -5.11 3.45 32.95
C THR A 411 -4.41 4.70 32.41
N GLU A 412 -3.46 5.27 33.17
CA GLU A 412 -2.67 6.43 32.73
C GLU A 412 -1.81 6.08 31.51
N LEU A 413 -1.22 4.87 31.50
CA LEU A 413 -0.44 4.41 30.37
C LEU A 413 -1.30 4.12 29.13
N GLN A 414 -2.54 3.64 29.32
CA GLN A 414 -3.50 3.46 28.24
C GLN A 414 -3.89 4.80 27.60
N ASP A 415 -4.20 5.82 28.40
CA ASP A 415 -4.51 7.16 27.89
C ASP A 415 -3.31 7.79 27.18
N ARG A 416 -2.10 7.63 27.76
CA ARG A 416 -0.86 8.14 27.16
C ARG A 416 -0.53 7.44 25.84
N LEU A 417 -0.78 6.14 25.75
CA LEU A 417 -0.62 5.37 24.51
C LEU A 417 -1.67 5.79 23.48
N PHE A 418 -2.91 6.00 23.89
CA PHE A 418 -3.97 6.51 23.02
C PHE A 418 -3.56 7.86 22.41
N GLU A 419 -3.15 8.83 23.24
CA GLU A 419 -2.69 10.14 22.76
C GLU A 419 -1.52 10.02 21.77
N SER A 420 -0.53 9.17 22.08
CA SER A 420 0.60 8.91 21.18
C SER A 420 0.16 8.35 19.83
N LEU A 421 -0.75 7.36 19.81
CA LEU A 421 -1.25 6.76 18.58
C LEU A 421 -2.11 7.73 17.76
N MET A 422 -2.88 8.60 18.42
CA MET A 422 -3.63 9.66 17.74
C MET A 422 -2.67 10.66 17.07
N ASN A 423 -1.54 10.98 17.69
CA ASN A 423 -0.51 11.81 17.06
C ASN A 423 0.11 11.14 15.82
N ASP A 424 0.50 9.86 15.93
CA ASP A 424 1.10 9.10 14.83
C ASP A 424 0.15 8.91 13.64
N SER A 425 -1.17 8.93 13.88
CA SER A 425 -2.18 8.82 12.83
C SER A 425 -2.25 10.05 11.91
N GLY A 426 -1.58 11.15 12.24
CA GLY A 426 -1.69 12.43 11.53
C GLY A 426 -3.02 13.14 11.77
N LEU A 427 -3.82 12.67 12.75
CA LEU A 427 -5.08 13.28 13.18
C LEU A 427 -4.91 14.21 14.39
N ALA A 428 -3.69 14.35 14.92
CA ALA A 428 -3.40 15.38 15.91
C ALA A 428 -3.18 16.75 15.25
N PRO A 429 -3.58 17.85 15.93
CA PRO A 429 -3.47 19.21 15.41
C PRO A 429 -2.03 19.69 15.20
#